data_AF-A0A7M4CBV0-F1
#
_entry.id   AF-A0A7M4CBV0-F1
#
_cell.length_a   1.000
_cell.length_b   1.000
_cell.length_c   1.000
_cell.angle_alpha   90.00
_cell.angle_beta   90.00
_cell.angle_gamma   90.00
#
_symmetry.space_group_name_H-M   'P 1'
#
loop_
_entity.id
_entity.type
_entity.pdbx_description
1 polymer ?
#
loop_
_entity_poly.entity_id
_entity_poly.type
_entity_poly.pdbx_seq_one_letter_code
_entity_poly.pdbx_strand_id
1 'polypeptide(L)'
;MDWDALCFNVATLIAGVFVLDYGADKFIHHTVIVGRRLGISQTIIALLTAGAEWEELAVVVAAILQHRSPLALGNVMGSTISNILGAFSLGLLFYPHGLEFDRSAKIYSALLFLVTTLFVIVGGVLIAIFALYIVSIIYAIYKGVASPPELSDSDSDGESSDSDDGEFVNHAPVSETSPLIENEHAPSSTDKGSRRSRSLAYHIFHFILGFISLSLSGYILSHSAVTIADSLHLSGTVFGLTVISFATTLPEKLVAILSSSRGHGGIMAATTAGSNIFLLTLCVGVVAVAGYQVQEADNFVLFELVAVWVSSLLFCAVIFFGLGRSAGVVLLVAYLVFLGLEFTVYRR
;
A
#
# COMPACT_ATOMS: atom_id res chain seq x y z
N MET A 1 7.23 22.45 26.75
CA MET A 1 6.73 21.25 26.06
C MET A 1 6.12 20.36 27.13
N ASP A 2 4.84 20.02 26.98
CA ASP A 2 4.16 19.09 27.90
C ASP A 2 4.58 17.68 27.53
N TRP A 3 5.52 17.12 28.30
CA TRP A 3 6.10 15.81 28.01
C TRP A 3 5.12 14.66 28.23
N ASP A 4 4.15 14.82 29.14
CA ASP A 4 3.16 13.77 29.41
C ASP A 4 2.20 13.68 28.22
N ALA A 5 1.70 14.82 27.74
CA ALA A 5 0.88 14.90 26.54
C ALA A 5 1.64 14.38 25.30
N LEU A 6 2.90 14.76 25.13
CA LEU A 6 3.70 14.29 23.99
C LEU A 6 3.89 12.77 24.03
N CYS A 7 4.31 12.21 25.18
CA CYS A 7 4.51 10.77 25.34
C CYS A 7 3.22 9.99 25.11
N PHE A 8 2.08 10.49 25.63
CA PHE A 8 0.78 9.88 25.40
C PHE A 8 0.40 9.85 23.92
N ASN A 9 0.59 10.95 23.20
CA ASN A 9 0.27 11.01 21.77
C ASN A 9 1.22 10.13 20.94
N VAL A 10 2.50 10.05 21.29
CA VAL A 10 3.46 9.16 20.62
C VAL A 10 3.08 7.69 20.84
N ALA A 11 2.75 7.30 22.08
CA ALA A 11 2.31 5.95 22.39
C ALA A 11 1.01 5.60 21.65
N THR A 12 0.06 6.54 21.63
CA THR A 12 -1.21 6.42 20.92
C THR A 12 -1.02 6.30 19.41
N LEU A 13 -0.09 7.07 18.82
CA LEU A 13 0.27 6.97 17.40
C LEU A 13 0.85 5.58 17.09
N ILE A 14 1.81 5.10 17.89
CA ILE A 14 2.42 3.78 17.68
C ILE A 14 1.36 2.68 17.79
N ALA A 15 0.55 2.70 18.86
CA ALA A 15 -0.53 1.72 19.03
C ALA A 15 -1.55 1.79 17.88
N GLY A 16 -1.88 3.01 17.43
CA GLY A 16 -2.75 3.23 16.29
C GLY A 16 -2.20 2.56 15.02
N VAL A 17 -0.92 2.70 14.69
CA VAL A 17 -0.33 2.07 13.49
C VAL A 17 -0.57 0.55 13.50
N PHE A 18 -0.35 -0.12 14.64
CA PHE A 18 -0.61 -1.56 14.75
C PHE A 18 -2.11 -1.91 14.64
N VAL A 19 -3.00 -1.10 15.21
CA VAL A 19 -4.46 -1.31 15.09
C VAL A 19 -4.97 -1.01 13.68
N LEU A 20 -4.31 -0.10 12.96
CA LEU A 20 -4.58 0.26 11.58
C LEU A 20 -4.28 -0.93 10.67
N ASP A 21 -3.05 -1.46 10.75
CA ASP A 21 -2.57 -2.64 10.02
C ASP A 21 -3.45 -3.87 10.32
N TYR A 22 -3.70 -4.16 11.60
CA TYR A 22 -4.62 -5.24 11.98
C TYR A 22 -6.04 -5.06 11.42
N GLY A 23 -6.54 -3.82 11.43
CA GLY A 23 -7.86 -3.48 10.90
C GLY A 23 -7.95 -3.68 9.40
N ALA A 24 -6.93 -3.24 8.67
CA ALA A 24 -6.81 -3.41 7.23
C ALA A 24 -6.70 -4.89 6.84
N ASP A 25 -5.85 -5.68 7.49
CA ASP A 25 -5.72 -7.12 7.26
C ASP A 25 -7.08 -7.83 7.39
N LYS A 26 -7.80 -7.58 8.50
CA LYS A 26 -9.12 -8.18 8.74
C LYS A 26 -10.15 -7.68 7.73
N PHE A 27 -10.14 -6.40 7.42
CA PHE A 27 -11.04 -5.80 6.44
C PHE A 27 -10.84 -6.44 5.06
N ILE A 28 -9.62 -6.51 4.56
CA ILE A 28 -9.28 -7.07 3.24
C ILE A 28 -9.63 -8.56 3.21
N HIS A 29 -9.14 -9.34 4.17
CA HIS A 29 -9.36 -10.78 4.22
C HIS A 29 -10.85 -11.14 4.19
N HIS A 30 -11.66 -10.46 5.01
CA HIS A 30 -13.09 -10.72 5.03
C HIS A 30 -13.84 -10.11 3.84
N THR A 31 -13.34 -9.03 3.23
CA THR A 31 -13.88 -8.49 1.96
C THR A 31 -13.76 -9.51 0.84
N VAL A 32 -12.60 -10.18 0.72
CA VAL A 32 -12.38 -11.23 -0.27
C VAL A 32 -13.39 -12.36 -0.08
N ILE A 33 -13.50 -12.92 1.13
CA ILE A 33 -14.39 -14.07 1.39
C ILE A 33 -15.86 -13.72 1.16
N VAL A 34 -16.31 -12.56 1.67
CA VAL A 34 -17.69 -12.10 1.48
C VAL A 34 -17.97 -11.87 0.00
N GLY A 35 -17.05 -11.22 -0.72
CA GLY A 35 -17.18 -10.98 -2.17
C GLY A 35 -17.30 -12.27 -2.96
N ARG A 36 -16.44 -13.27 -2.68
CA ARG A 36 -16.50 -14.60 -3.31
C ARG A 36 -17.86 -15.26 -3.09
N ARG A 37 -18.36 -15.27 -1.85
CA ARG A 37 -19.66 -15.88 -1.49
C ARG A 37 -20.88 -15.13 -2.05
N LEU A 38 -20.73 -13.86 -2.38
CA LEU A 38 -21.75 -13.05 -3.05
C LEU A 38 -21.69 -13.15 -4.59
N GLY A 39 -20.78 -13.96 -5.15
CA GLY A 39 -20.66 -14.15 -6.59
C GLY A 39 -19.93 -13.01 -7.32
N ILE A 40 -19.21 -12.15 -6.60
CA ILE A 40 -18.34 -11.14 -7.22
C ILE A 40 -17.13 -11.86 -7.84
N SER A 41 -16.80 -11.51 -9.09
CA SER A 41 -15.67 -12.14 -9.79
C SER A 41 -14.35 -11.95 -9.03
N GLN A 42 -13.52 -13.00 -8.98
CA GLN A 42 -12.19 -12.95 -8.36
C GLN A 42 -11.33 -11.82 -8.92
N THR A 43 -11.41 -11.55 -10.22
CA THR A 43 -10.65 -10.47 -10.86
C THR A 43 -11.01 -9.09 -10.30
N ILE A 44 -12.30 -8.81 -10.05
CA ILE A 44 -12.72 -7.53 -9.45
C ILE A 44 -12.24 -7.43 -8.01
N ILE A 45 -12.36 -8.52 -7.23
CA ILE A 45 -11.88 -8.56 -5.86
C ILE A 45 -10.37 -8.30 -5.85
N ALA A 46 -9.62 -9.06 -6.65
CA ALA A 46 -8.19 -8.93 -6.82
C ALA A 46 -7.79 -7.50 -7.21
N LEU A 47 -8.48 -6.86 -8.15
CA LEU A 47 -8.15 -5.49 -8.57
C LEU A 47 -8.50 -4.44 -7.53
N LEU A 48 -9.55 -4.67 -6.74
CA LEU A 48 -9.95 -3.75 -5.68
C LEU A 48 -9.04 -3.87 -4.47
N THR A 49 -8.51 -5.07 -4.19
CA THR A 49 -7.67 -5.32 -3.01
C THR A 49 -6.17 -5.26 -3.32
N ALA A 50 -5.74 -5.59 -4.54
CA ALA A 50 -4.34 -5.58 -4.91
C ALA A 50 -3.87 -4.16 -5.24
N GLY A 51 -2.89 -3.69 -4.47
CA GLY A 51 -2.35 -2.33 -4.57
C GLY A 51 -3.29 -1.26 -4.01
N ALA A 52 -4.31 -1.66 -3.23
CA ALA A 52 -5.10 -0.72 -2.46
C ALA A 52 -4.42 -0.47 -1.10
N GLU A 53 -4.22 0.81 -0.81
CA GLU A 53 -3.53 1.31 0.38
C GLU A 53 -4.61 1.78 1.38
N TRP A 54 -5.26 0.82 2.03
CA TRP A 54 -6.46 1.06 2.84
C TRP A 54 -6.14 1.83 4.12
N GLU A 55 -4.94 1.59 4.65
CA GLU A 55 -4.30 2.24 5.77
C GLU A 55 -4.16 3.75 5.47
N GLU A 56 -3.55 4.09 4.34
CA GLU A 56 -3.38 5.46 3.86
C GLU A 56 -4.73 6.12 3.58
N LEU A 57 -5.64 5.41 2.91
CA LEU A 57 -6.98 5.94 2.64
C LEU A 57 -7.73 6.25 3.93
N ALA A 58 -7.64 5.39 4.95
CA ALA A 58 -8.27 5.61 6.25
C ALA A 58 -7.70 6.84 6.96
N VAL A 59 -6.37 7.01 6.93
CA VAL A 59 -5.71 8.20 7.49
C VAL A 59 -6.08 9.47 6.71
N VAL A 60 -6.13 9.42 5.38
CA VAL A 60 -6.54 10.54 4.51
C VAL A 60 -7.96 10.98 4.79
N VAL A 61 -8.91 10.04 4.80
CA VAL A 61 -10.31 10.33 5.10
C VAL A 61 -10.45 10.90 6.51
N ALA A 62 -9.79 10.30 7.50
CA ALA A 62 -9.81 10.79 8.87
C ALA A 62 -9.25 12.21 9.00
N ALA A 63 -8.13 12.51 8.35
CA ALA A 63 -7.53 13.83 8.35
C ALA A 63 -8.43 14.87 7.69
N ILE A 64 -9.09 14.55 6.58
CA ILE A 64 -10.07 15.41 5.93
C ILE A 64 -11.26 15.68 6.87
N LEU A 65 -11.81 14.64 7.50
CA LEU A 65 -12.93 14.77 8.45
C LEU A 65 -12.56 15.60 9.69
N GLN A 66 -11.28 15.65 10.04
CA GLN A 66 -10.75 16.48 11.12
C GLN A 66 -10.30 17.89 10.66
N HIS A 67 -10.55 18.26 9.39
CA HIS A 67 -10.12 19.52 8.76
C HIS A 67 -8.59 19.70 8.75
N ARG A 68 -7.84 18.61 8.55
CA ARG A 68 -6.38 18.54 8.51
C ARG A 68 -5.87 18.11 7.14
N SER A 69 -6.40 18.71 6.07
CA SER A 69 -6.01 18.40 4.68
C SER A 69 -4.50 18.45 4.39
N PRO A 70 -3.69 19.35 5.01
CA PRO A 70 -2.23 19.32 4.86
C PRO A 70 -1.61 18.00 5.31
N LEU A 71 -2.08 17.41 6.42
CA LEU A 71 -1.65 16.10 6.90
C LEU A 71 -2.04 15.00 5.91
N ALA A 72 -3.26 15.06 5.35
CA ALA A 72 -3.73 14.11 4.35
C ALA A 72 -2.86 14.13 3.09
N LEU A 73 -2.61 15.31 2.53
CA LEU A 73 -1.76 15.46 1.34
C LEU A 73 -0.33 14.99 1.63
N GLY A 74 0.24 15.42 2.75
CA GLY A 74 1.56 15.01 3.21
C GLY A 74 1.67 13.49 3.26
N ASN A 75 0.72 12.82 3.92
CA ASN A 75 0.67 11.36 4.01
C ASN A 75 0.71 10.71 2.62
N VAL A 76 -0.14 11.15 1.69
CA VAL A 76 -0.21 10.55 0.34
C VAL A 76 1.08 10.75 -0.44
N MET A 77 1.65 11.95 -0.44
CA MET A 77 2.90 12.26 -1.13
C MET A 77 4.07 11.49 -0.52
N GLY A 78 4.13 11.47 0.81
CA GLY A 78 5.11 10.73 1.58
C GLY A 78 5.05 9.23 1.32
N SER A 79 3.87 8.63 1.33
CA SER A 79 3.70 7.19 1.07
C SER A 79 4.08 6.86 -0.37
N THR A 80 3.77 7.74 -1.31
CA THR A 80 4.19 7.58 -2.71
C THR A 80 5.72 7.52 -2.84
N ILE A 81 6.41 8.46 -2.20
CA ILE A 81 7.89 8.51 -2.19
C ILE A 81 8.47 7.32 -1.42
N SER A 82 7.91 6.99 -0.26
CA SER A 82 8.33 5.91 0.64
C SER A 82 8.18 4.53 -0.01
N ASN A 83 7.12 4.30 -0.78
CA ASN A 83 6.88 3.05 -1.48
C ASN A 83 7.96 2.77 -2.53
N ILE A 84 8.41 3.79 -3.27
CA ILE A 84 9.45 3.63 -4.29
C ILE A 84 10.86 3.68 -3.69
N LEU A 85 11.18 4.77 -2.99
CA LEU A 85 12.55 5.01 -2.53
C LEU A 85 12.87 4.21 -1.25
N GLY A 86 11.87 3.72 -0.54
CA GLY A 86 12.01 2.92 0.66
C GLY A 86 11.64 1.44 0.48
N ALA A 87 10.37 1.10 0.25
CA ALA A 87 9.92 -0.30 0.21
C ALA A 87 10.52 -1.06 -0.97
N PHE A 88 10.37 -0.55 -2.20
CA PHE A 88 10.94 -1.15 -3.40
C PHE A 88 12.47 -1.20 -3.36
N SER A 89 13.13 -0.15 -2.87
CA SER A 89 14.58 -0.11 -2.73
C SER A 89 15.10 -1.16 -1.73
N LEU A 90 14.42 -1.33 -0.59
CA LEU A 90 14.69 -2.40 0.36
C LEU A 90 14.48 -3.76 -0.31
N GLY A 91 13.38 -3.97 -1.02
CA GLY A 91 13.15 -5.20 -1.78
C GLY A 91 14.31 -5.53 -2.73
N LEU A 92 14.77 -4.55 -3.52
CA LEU A 92 15.92 -4.73 -4.41
C LEU A 92 17.22 -5.13 -3.70
N LEU A 93 17.46 -4.62 -2.49
CA LEU A 93 18.66 -4.96 -1.71
C LEU A 93 18.69 -6.44 -1.33
N PHE A 94 17.54 -7.01 -1.01
CA PHE A 94 17.38 -8.41 -0.61
C PHE A 94 17.10 -9.36 -1.77
N TYR A 95 16.94 -8.83 -3.00
CA TYR A 95 16.67 -9.65 -4.17
C TYR A 95 17.89 -10.55 -4.54
N PRO A 96 17.68 -11.84 -4.87
CA PRO A 96 18.75 -12.76 -5.30
C PRO A 96 19.38 -12.37 -6.65
N HIS A 97 20.58 -12.86 -6.97
CA HIS A 97 21.28 -12.46 -8.20
C HIS A 97 20.54 -12.89 -9.49
N GLY A 98 20.52 -12.03 -10.51
CA GLY A 98 19.87 -12.29 -11.81
C GLY A 98 18.47 -11.67 -11.92
N LEU A 99 18.39 -10.34 -11.84
CA LEU A 99 17.13 -9.62 -11.75
C LEU A 99 16.60 -9.26 -13.14
N GLU A 100 15.62 -10.03 -13.61
CA GLU A 100 14.87 -9.73 -14.83
C GLU A 100 13.43 -9.40 -14.50
N PHE A 101 13.01 -8.18 -14.84
CA PHE A 101 11.61 -7.80 -14.75
C PHE A 101 10.84 -8.26 -15.98
N ASP A 102 9.70 -8.89 -15.73
CA ASP A 102 8.80 -9.38 -16.75
C ASP A 102 8.14 -8.22 -17.52
N ARG A 103 7.40 -8.57 -18.58
CA ARG A 103 6.69 -7.58 -19.40
C ARG A 103 5.65 -6.83 -18.57
N SER A 104 5.00 -7.49 -17.62
CA SER A 104 3.95 -6.88 -16.78
C SER A 104 4.54 -5.79 -15.90
N ALA A 105 5.68 -6.03 -15.23
CA ALA A 105 6.40 -5.03 -14.44
C ALA A 105 6.77 -3.78 -15.28
N LYS A 106 7.23 -3.97 -16.51
CA LYS A 106 7.54 -2.84 -17.43
C LYS A 106 6.29 -2.03 -17.79
N ILE A 107 5.15 -2.70 -18.00
CA ILE A 107 3.88 -2.03 -18.27
C ILE A 107 3.43 -1.24 -17.03
N TYR A 108 3.43 -1.87 -15.86
CA TYR A 108 2.98 -1.21 -14.62
C TYR A 108 3.86 -0.01 -14.25
N SER A 109 5.17 -0.10 -14.41
CA SER A 109 6.09 1.01 -14.14
C SER A 109 5.96 2.17 -15.14
N ALA A 110 5.77 1.88 -16.43
CA ALA A 110 5.49 2.91 -17.43
C ALA A 110 4.14 3.59 -17.18
N LEU A 111 3.13 2.81 -16.80
CA LEU A 111 1.80 3.30 -16.47
C LEU A 111 1.81 4.19 -15.23
N LEU A 112 2.53 3.80 -14.18
CA LEU A 112 2.76 4.65 -13.01
C LEU A 112 3.39 5.98 -13.44
N PHE A 113 4.50 5.95 -14.18
CA PHE A 113 5.18 7.17 -14.62
C PHE A 113 4.28 8.09 -15.45
N LEU A 114 3.44 7.52 -16.32
CA LEU A 114 2.43 8.27 -17.06
C LEU A 114 1.40 8.91 -16.13
N VAL A 115 0.84 8.16 -15.18
CA VAL A 115 -0.12 8.66 -14.19
C VAL A 115 0.49 9.79 -13.36
N THR A 116 1.72 9.62 -12.87
CA THR A 116 2.44 10.65 -12.12
C THR A 116 2.69 11.90 -12.97
N THR A 117 3.04 11.75 -14.24
CA THR A 117 3.22 12.88 -15.16
C THR A 117 1.90 13.62 -15.41
N LEU A 118 0.79 12.89 -15.61
CA LEU A 118 -0.54 13.48 -15.75
C LEU A 118 -1.00 14.17 -14.47
N PHE A 119 -0.72 13.59 -13.31
CA PHE A 119 -1.00 14.20 -12.01
C PHE A 119 -0.31 15.56 -11.86
N VAL A 120 0.98 15.63 -12.17
CA VAL A 120 1.77 16.88 -12.10
C VAL A 120 1.27 17.93 -13.10
N ILE A 121 0.80 17.53 -14.29
CA ILE A 121 0.40 18.47 -15.34
C ILE A 121 -1.06 18.93 -15.21
N VAL A 122 -1.99 18.00 -14.96
CA VAL A 122 -3.44 18.22 -15.17
C VAL A 122 -4.16 18.63 -13.88
N GLY A 123 -3.60 18.34 -12.70
CA GLY A 123 -4.10 18.83 -11.40
C GLY A 123 -5.63 18.84 -11.27
N GLY A 124 -6.28 17.67 -11.12
CA GLY A 124 -7.69 17.64 -10.68
C GLY A 124 -8.66 16.63 -11.29
N VAL A 125 -8.24 15.74 -12.21
CA VAL A 125 -9.13 14.68 -12.77
C VAL A 125 -8.77 13.29 -12.24
N LEU A 126 -8.43 13.19 -10.95
CA LEU A 126 -7.69 12.04 -10.41
C LEU A 126 -8.56 10.80 -10.15
N ILE A 127 -9.78 10.98 -9.63
CA ILE A 127 -10.70 9.85 -9.41
C ILE A 127 -11.15 9.24 -10.75
N ALA A 128 -11.40 10.06 -11.77
CA ALA A 128 -11.75 9.58 -13.10
C ALA A 128 -10.57 8.85 -13.76
N ILE A 129 -9.33 9.30 -13.55
CA ILE A 129 -8.13 8.57 -13.97
C ILE A 129 -8.02 7.23 -13.24
N PHE A 130 -8.32 7.16 -11.94
CA PHE A 130 -8.33 5.87 -11.23
C PHE A 130 -9.37 4.91 -11.79
N ALA A 131 -10.59 5.39 -12.04
CA ALA A 131 -11.64 4.58 -12.66
C ALA A 131 -11.22 4.08 -14.05
N LEU A 132 -10.61 4.94 -14.87
CA LEU A 132 -10.07 4.58 -16.17
C LEU A 132 -8.93 3.56 -16.05
N TYR A 133 -8.06 3.70 -15.05
CA TYR A 133 -7.01 2.74 -14.73
C TYR A 133 -7.59 1.35 -14.44
N ILE A 134 -8.57 1.26 -13.54
CA ILE A 134 -9.24 -0.01 -13.22
C ILE A 134 -9.87 -0.63 -14.47
N VAL A 135 -10.62 0.16 -15.26
CA VAL A 135 -11.22 -0.30 -16.52
C VAL A 135 -10.17 -0.79 -17.51
N SER A 136 -9.04 -0.08 -17.63
CA SER A 136 -7.94 -0.44 -18.51
C SER A 136 -7.29 -1.76 -18.09
N ILE A 137 -7.10 -2.00 -16.79
CA ILE A 137 -6.54 -3.27 -16.29
C ILE A 137 -7.52 -4.42 -16.50
N ILE A 138 -8.82 -4.23 -16.19
CA ILE A 138 -9.86 -5.23 -16.47
C ILE A 138 -9.85 -5.61 -17.96
N TYR A 139 -9.77 -4.61 -18.84
CA TYR A 139 -9.71 -4.84 -20.28
C TYR A 139 -8.44 -5.58 -20.71
N ALA A 140 -7.29 -5.22 -20.15
CA ALA A 140 -6.02 -5.89 -20.43
C ALA A 140 -6.04 -7.36 -20.00
N ILE A 141 -6.64 -7.65 -18.84
CA ILE A 141 -6.82 -9.02 -18.35
C ILE A 141 -7.77 -9.79 -19.26
N TYR A 142 -8.91 -9.20 -19.64
CA TYR A 142 -9.86 -9.83 -20.54
C TYR A 142 -9.26 -10.17 -21.91
N LYS A 143 -8.36 -9.32 -22.43
CA LYS A 143 -7.62 -9.57 -23.66
C LYS A 143 -6.44 -10.54 -23.51
N GLY A 144 -6.16 -11.05 -22.31
CA GLY A 144 -5.01 -11.92 -22.03
C GLY A 144 -3.66 -11.19 -22.15
N VAL A 145 -3.65 -9.86 -22.08
CA VAL A 145 -2.43 -9.03 -22.15
C VAL A 145 -1.78 -8.91 -20.77
N ALA A 146 -2.58 -9.00 -19.71
CA ALA A 146 -2.13 -9.01 -18.32
C ALA A 146 -2.78 -10.18 -17.56
N SER A 147 -2.11 -10.70 -16.54
CA SER A 147 -2.72 -11.62 -15.59
C SER A 147 -3.47 -10.84 -14.49
N PRO A 148 -4.58 -11.38 -13.96
CA PRO A 148 -5.18 -10.82 -12.76
C PRO A 148 -4.15 -10.85 -11.62
N PRO A 149 -4.17 -9.88 -10.70
CA PRO A 149 -3.38 -9.97 -9.48
C PRO A 149 -3.74 -11.28 -8.76
N GLU A 150 -2.74 -12.03 -8.30
CA GLU A 150 -2.99 -13.23 -7.53
C GLU A 150 -3.64 -12.84 -6.20
N LEU A 151 -4.86 -13.34 -5.95
CA LEU A 151 -5.42 -13.31 -4.61
C LEU A 151 -4.70 -14.37 -3.79
N SER A 152 -4.24 -14.01 -2.60
CA SER A 152 -3.81 -15.02 -1.64
C SER A 152 -4.96 -16.00 -1.42
N ASP A 153 -4.77 -17.26 -1.81
CA ASP A 153 -5.57 -18.35 -1.28
C ASP A 153 -5.15 -18.58 0.17
N SER A 154 -5.47 -17.60 1.02
CA SER A 154 -5.54 -17.77 2.46
C SER A 154 -6.76 -18.65 2.69
N ASP A 155 -6.50 -19.95 2.79
CA ASP A 155 -7.48 -21.03 2.92
C ASP A 155 -8.44 -21.14 1.72
N SER A 156 -7.96 -21.71 0.62
CA SER A 156 -8.81 -22.64 -0.14
C SER A 156 -9.18 -23.79 0.80
N ASP A 157 -10.19 -23.58 1.63
CA ASP A 157 -11.03 -24.66 2.12
C ASP A 157 -11.52 -25.37 0.85
N GLY A 158 -10.94 -26.54 0.56
CA GLY A 158 -11.15 -27.28 -0.66
C GLY A 158 -12.63 -27.40 -1.02
N GLU A 159 -13.03 -26.67 -2.05
CA GLU A 159 -14.28 -26.94 -2.73
C GLU A 159 -14.05 -28.22 -3.55
N SER A 160 -14.33 -29.37 -2.94
CA SER A 160 -14.60 -30.59 -3.71
C SER A 160 -15.95 -30.41 -4.41
N SER A 161 -15.94 -29.72 -5.55
CA SER A 161 -16.96 -29.95 -6.57
C SER A 161 -16.53 -31.18 -7.35
N ASP A 162 -17.20 -32.31 -7.11
CA ASP A 162 -17.17 -33.46 -8.02
C ASP A 162 -17.65 -32.99 -9.41
N SER A 163 -16.70 -32.75 -10.31
CA SER A 163 -16.92 -32.87 -11.74
C SER A 163 -15.57 -32.99 -12.45
N ASP A 164 -15.46 -34.08 -13.20
CA ASP A 164 -14.35 -34.63 -13.96
C ASP A 164 -13.57 -33.64 -14.87
N ASP A 165 -12.34 -34.08 -15.16
CA ASP A 165 -11.43 -33.72 -16.27
C ASP A 165 -10.59 -32.43 -16.23
N GLY A 166 -9.27 -32.63 -16.15
CA GLY A 166 -8.26 -31.71 -16.69
C GLY A 166 -6.95 -31.64 -15.91
N GLU A 167 -5.94 -32.42 -16.33
CA GLU A 167 -4.55 -32.29 -15.88
C GLU A 167 -4.06 -30.84 -15.91
N PHE A 168 -3.68 -30.26 -14.76
CA PHE A 168 -2.73 -29.15 -14.72
C PHE A 168 -1.78 -29.26 -13.52
N VAL A 169 -0.55 -28.89 -13.82
CA VAL A 169 0.72 -29.23 -13.16
C VAL A 169 0.90 -28.49 -11.83
N ASN A 170 1.42 -29.22 -10.83
CA ASN A 170 1.87 -28.71 -9.53
C ASN A 170 2.85 -27.53 -9.65
N HIS A 171 2.48 -26.37 -9.12
CA HIS A 171 3.43 -25.38 -8.61
C HIS A 171 2.97 -24.90 -7.23
N ALA A 172 3.87 -25.03 -6.25
CA ALA A 172 3.65 -24.73 -4.84
C ALA A 172 3.41 -23.22 -4.58
N PRO A 173 2.52 -22.83 -3.65
CA PRO A 173 2.08 -21.45 -3.51
C PRO A 173 2.86 -20.67 -2.45
N VAL A 174 2.93 -19.35 -2.61
CA VAL A 174 3.44 -18.41 -1.60
C VAL A 174 2.48 -17.24 -1.48
N SER A 175 1.67 -17.25 -0.42
CA SER A 175 1.01 -16.07 0.14
C SER A 175 1.78 -15.65 1.39
N GLU A 176 2.27 -14.42 1.42
CA GLU A 176 2.87 -13.83 2.62
C GLU A 176 2.03 -12.67 3.13
N THR A 177 1.28 -12.93 4.21
CA THR A 177 0.95 -11.92 5.22
C THR A 177 1.05 -12.59 6.60
N SER A 178 1.67 -11.88 7.56
CA SER A 178 2.04 -12.23 8.96
C SER A 178 3.32 -13.07 9.21
N PRO A 179 4.45 -12.43 9.57
CA PRO A 179 5.60 -13.06 10.21
C PRO A 179 5.57 -12.82 11.74
N LEU A 180 4.69 -13.50 12.48
CA LEU A 180 4.69 -13.40 13.95
C LEU A 180 4.35 -14.69 14.72
N ILE A 181 4.57 -15.88 14.15
CA ILE A 181 4.71 -17.13 14.93
C ILE A 181 5.79 -18.01 14.30
N GLU A 182 6.89 -18.17 15.03
CA GLU A 182 7.97 -19.11 14.76
C GLU A 182 7.49 -20.54 14.98
N ASN A 183 7.88 -21.44 14.08
CA ASN A 183 7.59 -22.87 14.12
C ASN A 183 8.15 -23.49 15.41
N GLU A 184 7.27 -23.93 16.31
CA GLU A 184 7.66 -24.83 17.38
C GLU A 184 6.63 -25.96 17.54
N HIS A 185 7.16 -27.19 17.44
CA HIS A 185 6.55 -28.49 17.75
C HIS A 185 5.67 -29.12 16.67
N ALA A 186 6.27 -30.07 15.94
CA ALA A 186 5.55 -31.23 15.46
C ALA A 186 5.00 -32.02 16.67
N PRO A 187 3.72 -32.45 16.61
CA PRO A 187 3.41 -33.79 17.05
C PRO A 187 2.72 -34.60 15.95
N SER A 188 3.20 -35.83 15.88
CA SER A 188 2.57 -37.04 15.35
C SER A 188 1.05 -37.02 15.15
N SER A 189 0.65 -37.50 13.97
CA SER A 189 -0.51 -38.35 13.68
C SER A 189 -1.75 -38.28 14.57
N THR A 190 -2.91 -38.12 13.90
CA THR A 190 -4.30 -38.27 14.35
C THR A 190 -4.94 -37.06 15.04
N ASP A 191 -5.45 -36.12 14.23
CA ASP A 191 -6.76 -35.54 14.51
C ASP A 191 -7.47 -35.13 13.20
N LYS A 192 -8.45 -35.95 12.76
CA LYS A 192 -9.41 -35.58 11.71
C LYS A 192 -10.54 -34.80 12.36
N GLY A 193 -10.27 -33.56 12.75
CA GLY A 193 -11.30 -32.61 13.18
C GLY A 193 -11.97 -31.99 11.96
N SER A 194 -13.27 -32.25 11.77
CA SER A 194 -14.10 -31.54 10.78
C SER A 194 -14.14 -30.04 11.11
N ARG A 195 -13.31 -29.24 10.44
CA ARG A 195 -13.40 -27.78 10.52
C ARG A 195 -14.72 -27.34 9.90
N ARG A 196 -15.71 -27.03 10.74
CA ARG A 196 -16.96 -26.41 10.31
C ARG A 196 -16.62 -25.09 9.59
N SER A 197 -16.94 -25.01 8.29
CA SER A 197 -16.85 -23.75 7.54
C SER A 197 -17.63 -22.67 8.29
N ARG A 198 -16.96 -21.56 8.60
CA ARG A 198 -17.59 -20.46 9.35
C ARG A 198 -18.70 -19.83 8.51
N SER A 199 -19.78 -19.41 9.18
CA SER A 199 -20.96 -18.88 8.49
C SER A 199 -20.65 -17.55 7.77
N LEU A 200 -21.43 -17.20 6.75
CA LEU A 200 -21.32 -15.89 6.09
C LEU A 200 -21.42 -14.74 7.13
N ALA A 201 -22.33 -14.88 8.10
CA ALA A 201 -22.50 -13.91 9.18
C ALA A 201 -21.22 -13.70 10.01
N TYR A 202 -20.43 -14.77 10.23
CA TYR A 202 -19.12 -14.64 10.89
C TYR A 202 -18.17 -13.75 10.09
N HIS A 203 -18.09 -13.94 8.76
CA HIS A 203 -17.22 -13.12 7.92
C HIS A 203 -17.73 -11.69 7.78
N ILE A 204 -19.05 -11.47 7.68
CA ILE A 204 -19.65 -10.13 7.68
C ILE A 204 -19.34 -9.41 9.00
N PHE A 205 -19.47 -10.09 10.14
CA PHE A 205 -19.14 -9.50 11.44
C PHE A 205 -17.66 -9.06 11.51
N HIS A 206 -16.73 -9.91 11.06
CA HIS A 206 -15.30 -9.57 11.07
C HIS A 206 -14.92 -8.51 10.03
N PHE A 207 -15.60 -8.49 8.88
CA PHE A 207 -15.49 -7.40 7.90
C PHE A 207 -15.87 -6.06 8.53
N ILE A 208 -17.01 -5.99 9.23
CA ILE A 208 -17.45 -4.77 9.93
C ILE A 208 -16.46 -4.40 11.04
N LEU A 209 -16.00 -5.37 11.83
CA LEU A 209 -15.05 -5.12 12.90
C LEU A 209 -13.70 -4.59 12.37
N GLY A 210 -13.19 -5.16 11.29
CA GLY A 210 -11.98 -4.69 10.60
C GLY A 210 -12.15 -3.27 10.08
N PHE A 211 -13.28 -2.98 9.43
CA PHE A 211 -13.60 -1.63 8.94
C PHE A 211 -13.68 -0.59 10.08
N ILE A 212 -14.29 -0.95 11.22
CA ILE A 212 -14.36 -0.07 12.40
C ILE A 212 -12.96 0.15 12.99
N SER A 213 -12.17 -0.92 13.14
CA SER A 213 -10.78 -0.83 13.64
C SER A 213 -9.92 0.07 12.76
N LEU A 214 -9.97 -0.14 11.45
CA LEU A 214 -9.28 0.66 10.44
C LEU A 214 -9.68 2.14 10.52
N SER A 215 -11.00 2.42 10.52
CA SER A 215 -11.53 3.79 10.56
C SER A 215 -11.20 4.52 11.87
N LEU A 216 -11.36 3.83 13.01
CA LEU A 216 -11.05 4.38 14.33
C LEU A 216 -9.55 4.66 14.47
N SER A 217 -8.71 3.74 14.01
CA SER A 217 -7.26 3.95 14.05
C SER A 217 -6.84 5.12 13.18
N GLY A 218 -7.37 5.24 11.96
CA GLY A 218 -7.10 6.41 11.09
C GLY A 218 -7.45 7.73 11.78
N TYR A 219 -8.57 7.77 12.51
CA TYR A 219 -8.95 8.94 13.33
C TYR A 219 -7.94 9.23 14.44
N ILE A 220 -7.55 8.21 15.20
CA ILE A 220 -6.58 8.31 16.31
C ILE A 220 -5.21 8.77 15.79
N LEU A 221 -4.74 8.22 14.67
CA LEU A 221 -3.49 8.58 14.03
C LEU A 221 -3.49 10.03 13.60
N SER A 222 -4.51 10.46 12.85
CA SER A 222 -4.63 11.86 12.42
C SER A 222 -4.61 12.83 13.60
N HIS A 223 -5.34 12.52 14.66
CA HIS A 223 -5.41 13.39 15.84
C HIS A 223 -4.07 13.46 16.59
N SER A 224 -3.43 12.32 16.82
CA SER A 224 -2.15 12.23 17.52
C SER A 224 -1.04 12.89 16.68
N ALA A 225 -1.07 12.71 15.37
CA ALA A 225 -0.12 13.28 14.42
C ALA A 225 -0.06 14.80 14.52
N VAL A 226 -1.23 15.45 14.49
CA VAL A 226 -1.32 16.91 14.61
C VAL A 226 -0.79 17.39 15.96
N THR A 227 -1.17 16.73 17.04
CA THR A 227 -0.75 17.13 18.40
C THR A 227 0.77 17.01 18.56
N ILE A 228 1.37 15.98 17.97
CA ILE A 228 2.82 15.80 17.95
C ILE A 228 3.49 16.84 17.03
N ALA A 229 2.96 17.07 15.83
CA ALA A 229 3.47 18.06 14.89
C ALA A 229 3.50 19.46 15.52
N ASP A 230 2.40 19.87 16.17
CA ASP A 230 2.29 21.15 16.88
C ASP A 230 3.32 21.24 18.02
N SER A 231 3.53 20.15 18.76
CA SER A 231 4.52 20.08 19.85
C SER A 231 5.98 20.17 19.36
N LEU A 232 6.26 19.68 18.15
CA LEU A 232 7.59 19.67 17.53
C LEU A 232 7.85 20.90 16.64
N HIS A 233 6.87 21.78 16.50
CA HIS A 233 6.87 22.91 15.57
C HIS A 233 7.13 22.45 14.13
N LEU A 234 6.41 21.42 13.69
CA LEU A 234 6.42 20.91 12.33
C LEU A 234 5.07 21.20 11.68
N SER A 235 5.06 21.51 10.39
CA SER A 235 3.81 21.61 9.64
C SER A 235 3.15 20.23 9.50
N GLY A 236 1.82 20.22 9.42
CA GLY A 236 1.06 18.98 9.24
C GLY A 236 1.47 18.22 7.98
N THR A 237 1.84 18.94 6.90
CA THR A 237 2.31 18.31 5.66
C THR A 237 3.64 17.60 5.87
N VAL A 238 4.65 18.25 6.46
CA VAL A 238 5.97 17.62 6.72
C VAL A 238 5.82 16.42 7.63
N PHE A 239 5.01 16.52 8.69
CA PHE A 239 4.80 15.40 9.61
C PHE A 239 4.07 14.24 8.94
N GLY A 240 3.06 14.55 8.12
CA GLY A 240 2.34 13.56 7.32
C GLY A 240 3.26 12.85 6.32
N LEU A 241 4.05 13.65 5.60
CA LEU A 241 4.96 13.20 4.55
C LEU A 241 6.14 12.38 5.07
N THR A 242 6.58 12.62 6.29
CA THR A 242 7.76 11.94 6.86
C THR A 242 7.40 10.86 7.86
N VAL A 243 6.66 11.20 8.92
CA VAL A 243 6.43 10.30 10.06
C VAL A 243 5.25 9.39 9.81
N ILE A 244 4.11 9.96 9.41
CA ILE A 244 2.89 9.17 9.21
C ILE A 244 3.04 8.25 8.02
N SER A 245 3.48 8.75 6.87
CA SER A 245 3.71 7.94 5.69
C SER A 245 4.72 6.81 5.95
N PHE A 246 5.81 7.09 6.68
CA PHE A 246 6.79 6.05 7.02
C PHE A 246 6.14 4.99 7.89
N ALA A 247 5.36 5.39 8.89
CA ALA A 247 4.73 4.49 9.83
C ALA A 247 3.63 3.63 9.19
N THR A 248 2.80 4.20 8.31
CA THR A 248 1.77 3.44 7.58
C THR A 248 2.40 2.53 6.53
N THR A 249 3.52 2.93 5.91
CA THR A 249 4.24 2.10 4.90
C THR A 249 5.25 1.10 5.48
N LEU A 250 5.28 0.91 6.81
CA LEU A 250 6.20 -0.04 7.46
C LEU A 250 5.89 -1.51 7.09
N PRO A 251 4.63 -1.98 7.16
CA PRO A 251 4.27 -3.34 6.76
C PRO A 251 4.72 -3.67 5.33
N GLU A 252 4.53 -2.74 4.39
CA GLU A 252 4.85 -2.85 2.98
C GLU A 252 6.35 -2.98 2.77
N LYS A 253 7.16 -2.22 3.53
CA LYS A 253 8.63 -2.37 3.51
C LYS A 253 9.04 -3.78 3.94
N LEU A 254 8.39 -4.35 4.96
CA LEU A 254 8.68 -5.71 5.42
C LEU A 254 8.27 -6.75 4.36
N VAL A 255 7.07 -6.60 3.80
CA VAL A 255 6.57 -7.47 2.72
C VAL A 255 7.47 -7.40 1.49
N ALA A 256 7.95 -6.20 1.12
CA ALA A 256 8.85 -6.01 -0.01
C ALA A 256 10.18 -6.73 0.20
N ILE A 257 10.74 -6.71 1.41
CA ILE A 257 11.95 -7.47 1.78
C ILE A 257 11.70 -8.98 1.64
N LEU A 258 10.62 -9.47 2.24
CA LEU A 258 10.29 -10.90 2.27
C LEU A 258 9.99 -11.44 0.86
N SER A 259 9.14 -10.76 0.10
CA SER A 259 8.76 -11.14 -1.26
C SER A 259 9.96 -11.15 -2.21
N SER A 260 10.85 -10.16 -2.06
CA SER A 260 12.05 -10.06 -2.89
C SER A 260 13.09 -11.12 -2.56
N SER A 261 13.23 -11.49 -1.28
CA SER A 261 14.13 -12.56 -0.86
C SER A 261 13.79 -13.91 -1.51
N ARG A 262 12.53 -14.10 -1.93
CA ARG A 262 12.01 -15.28 -2.61
C ARG A 262 12.10 -15.20 -4.14
N GLY A 263 12.66 -14.14 -4.71
CA GLY A 263 12.88 -13.99 -6.14
C GLY A 263 11.68 -13.47 -6.94
N HIS A 264 10.61 -13.00 -6.30
CA HIS A 264 9.38 -12.54 -6.98
C HIS A 264 9.45 -11.06 -7.42
N GLY A 265 10.35 -10.74 -8.35
CA GLY A 265 10.65 -9.35 -8.74
C GLY A 265 9.51 -8.67 -9.49
N GLY A 266 8.79 -9.42 -10.33
CA GLY A 266 7.60 -8.93 -11.04
C GLY A 266 6.47 -8.53 -10.10
N ILE A 267 6.21 -9.33 -9.06
CA ILE A 267 5.19 -9.06 -8.03
C ILE A 267 5.54 -7.79 -7.26
N MET A 268 6.80 -7.67 -6.80
CA MET A 268 7.26 -6.46 -6.12
C MET A 268 7.02 -5.20 -6.97
N ALA A 269 7.39 -5.23 -8.25
CA ALA A 269 7.18 -4.10 -9.14
C ALA A 269 5.70 -3.78 -9.38
N ALA A 270 4.85 -4.80 -9.54
CA ALA A 270 3.42 -4.63 -9.71
C ALA A 270 2.75 -4.03 -8.46
N THR A 271 3.10 -4.52 -7.27
CA THR A 271 2.61 -3.98 -6.00
C THR A 271 3.05 -2.53 -5.83
N THR A 272 4.34 -2.22 -5.98
CA THR A 272 4.83 -0.84 -5.88
C THR A 272 4.11 0.08 -6.87
N ALA A 273 3.93 -0.33 -8.12
CA ALA A 273 3.23 0.48 -9.11
C ALA A 273 1.75 0.67 -8.78
N GLY A 274 1.05 -0.40 -8.41
CA GLY A 274 -0.38 -0.40 -8.07
C GLY A 274 -0.68 0.53 -6.88
N SER A 275 0.06 0.36 -5.78
CA SER A 275 -0.02 1.20 -4.58
C SER A 275 0.15 2.68 -4.90
N ASN A 276 1.18 3.04 -5.67
CA ASN A 276 1.42 4.43 -6.04
C ASN A 276 0.33 5.00 -6.96
N ILE A 277 -0.20 4.19 -7.89
CA ILE A 277 -1.32 4.61 -8.73
C ILE A 277 -2.55 4.85 -7.84
N PHE A 278 -2.87 3.95 -6.91
CA PHE A 278 -3.97 4.12 -5.96
C PHE A 278 -3.84 5.41 -5.15
N LEU A 279 -2.67 5.68 -4.58
CA LEU A 279 -2.38 6.89 -3.81
C LEU A 279 -2.57 8.16 -4.64
N LEU A 280 -1.90 8.25 -5.78
CA LEU A 280 -1.90 9.44 -6.62
C LEU A 280 -3.24 9.73 -7.28
N THR A 281 -4.07 8.71 -7.50
CA THR A 281 -5.34 8.88 -8.21
C THR A 281 -6.54 8.87 -7.28
N LEU A 282 -6.71 7.85 -6.43
CA LEU A 282 -7.83 7.76 -5.51
C LEU A 282 -7.63 8.66 -4.29
N CYS A 283 -6.53 8.52 -3.54
CA CYS A 283 -6.35 9.27 -2.29
C CYS A 283 -6.22 10.78 -2.53
N VAL A 284 -5.37 11.20 -3.49
CA VAL A 284 -5.32 12.64 -3.85
C VAL A 284 -6.64 13.09 -4.48
N GLY A 285 -7.33 12.23 -5.23
CA GLY A 285 -8.66 12.53 -5.75
C GLY A 285 -9.68 12.82 -4.65
N VAL A 286 -9.68 12.03 -3.57
CA VAL A 286 -10.53 12.26 -2.38
C VAL A 286 -10.17 13.59 -1.71
N VAL A 287 -8.88 13.90 -1.55
CA VAL A 287 -8.41 15.20 -1.02
C VAL A 287 -8.90 16.38 -1.88
N ALA A 288 -8.82 16.24 -3.21
CA ALA A 288 -9.26 17.27 -4.15
C ALA A 288 -10.78 17.49 -4.11
N VAL A 289 -11.58 16.42 -4.07
CA VAL A 289 -13.05 16.50 -3.95
C VAL A 289 -13.47 17.11 -2.61
N ALA A 290 -12.70 16.88 -1.54
CA ALA A 290 -12.92 17.50 -0.25
C ALA A 290 -12.64 19.02 -0.22
N GLY A 291 -12.24 19.62 -1.35
CA GLY A 291 -12.07 21.06 -1.51
C GLY A 291 -10.67 21.58 -1.22
N TYR A 292 -9.69 20.69 -0.99
CA TYR A 292 -8.29 21.08 -0.87
C TYR A 292 -7.58 20.92 -2.22
N GLN A 293 -7.34 22.04 -2.89
CA GLN A 293 -6.64 22.02 -4.17
C GLN A 293 -5.14 22.15 -3.97
N VAL A 294 -4.38 21.25 -4.58
CA VAL A 294 -2.90 21.22 -4.63
C VAL A 294 -2.33 22.48 -5.33
N GLN A 295 -3.18 23.29 -5.97
CA GLN A 295 -2.81 24.41 -6.84
C GLN A 295 -2.48 25.72 -6.10
N GLU A 296 -2.70 25.85 -4.79
CA GLU A 296 -2.14 26.97 -4.03
C GLU A 296 -0.64 26.73 -3.83
N ALA A 297 0.11 27.06 -4.89
CA ALA A 297 1.52 26.76 -5.06
C ALA A 297 2.40 27.58 -4.11
N ASP A 298 2.54 27.11 -2.88
CA ASP A 298 3.76 27.33 -2.12
C ASP A 298 4.91 26.54 -2.76
N ASN A 299 6.13 27.12 -2.77
CA ASN A 299 7.34 26.46 -3.28
C ASN A 299 7.61 25.08 -2.66
N PHE A 300 7.01 24.81 -1.50
CA PHE A 300 7.05 23.54 -0.79
C PHE A 300 6.36 22.41 -1.56
N VAL A 301 5.13 22.62 -2.02
CA VAL A 301 4.35 21.61 -2.78
C VAL A 301 5.05 21.24 -4.09
N LEU A 302 5.74 22.20 -4.73
CA LEU A 302 6.52 21.94 -5.94
C LEU A 302 7.68 20.97 -5.72
N PHE A 303 8.39 21.07 -4.58
CA PHE A 303 9.48 20.15 -4.26
C PHE A 303 8.97 18.72 -4.08
N GLU A 304 7.87 18.55 -3.34
CA GLU A 304 7.23 17.25 -3.12
C GLU A 304 6.72 16.63 -4.43
N LEU A 305 6.08 17.43 -5.30
CA LEU A 305 5.63 17.00 -6.62
C LEU A 305 6.79 16.56 -7.51
N VAL A 306 7.90 17.30 -7.50
CA VAL A 306 9.12 16.92 -8.22
C VAL A 306 9.72 15.65 -7.64
N ALA A 307 9.74 15.48 -6.32
CA ALA A 307 10.24 14.27 -5.67
C ALA A 307 9.42 13.04 -6.05
N VAL A 308 8.09 13.14 -6.07
CA VAL A 308 7.17 12.10 -6.56
C VAL A 308 7.42 11.79 -8.05
N TRP A 309 7.60 12.81 -8.88
CA TRP A 309 7.86 12.60 -10.31
C TRP A 309 9.22 11.93 -10.54
N VAL A 310 10.28 12.42 -9.90
CA VAL A 310 11.63 11.85 -9.99
C VAL A 310 11.66 10.42 -9.46
N SER A 311 11.00 10.12 -8.33
CA SER A 311 10.95 8.74 -7.81
C SER A 311 10.26 7.79 -8.80
N SER A 312 9.13 8.18 -9.40
CA SER A 312 8.45 7.38 -10.43
C SER A 312 9.30 7.18 -11.70
N LEU A 313 10.07 8.19 -12.11
CA LEU A 313 11.01 8.09 -13.23
C LEU A 313 12.14 7.11 -12.92
N LEU A 314 12.74 7.22 -11.73
CA LEU A 314 13.81 6.33 -11.28
C LEU A 314 13.31 4.88 -11.16
N PHE A 315 12.10 4.68 -10.63
CA PHE A 315 11.44 3.38 -10.61
C PHE A 315 11.33 2.79 -12.02
N CYS A 316 10.74 3.54 -12.95
CA CYS A 316 10.62 3.13 -14.34
C CYS A 316 11.98 2.77 -14.97
N ALA A 317 13.00 3.61 -14.75
CA ALA A 317 14.36 3.33 -15.24
C ALA A 317 14.92 2.02 -14.67
N VAL A 318 14.79 1.77 -13.36
CA VAL A 318 15.24 0.53 -12.72
C VAL A 318 14.58 -0.70 -13.34
N ILE A 319 13.26 -0.64 -13.58
CA ILE A 319 12.52 -1.74 -14.18
C ILE A 319 12.96 -2.01 -15.63
N PHE A 320 13.11 -0.95 -16.44
CA PHE A 320 13.46 -1.09 -17.86
C PHE A 320 14.91 -1.55 -18.08
N PHE A 321 15.85 -1.06 -17.27
CA PHE A 321 17.26 -1.42 -17.37
C PHE A 321 17.65 -2.66 -16.56
N GLY A 322 16.71 -3.24 -15.80
CA GLY A 322 16.98 -4.41 -14.95
C GLY A 322 18.03 -4.14 -13.87
N LEU A 323 17.97 -2.94 -13.26
CA LEU A 323 18.97 -2.57 -12.26
C LEU A 323 18.72 -3.34 -10.95
N GLY A 324 19.76 -4.00 -10.45
CA GLY A 324 19.70 -4.82 -9.24
C GLY A 324 19.98 -4.05 -7.96
N ARG A 325 20.70 -4.70 -7.03
CA ARG A 325 21.00 -4.21 -5.68
C ARG A 325 21.63 -2.81 -5.62
N SER A 326 22.46 -2.45 -6.60
CA SER A 326 23.11 -1.12 -6.65
C SER A 326 22.09 0.01 -6.80
N ALA A 327 21.04 -0.19 -7.60
CA ALA A 327 19.93 0.76 -7.67
C ALA A 327 19.17 0.81 -6.34
N GLY A 328 18.97 -0.32 -5.66
CA GLY A 328 18.40 -0.36 -4.32
C GLY A 328 19.15 0.53 -3.33
N VAL A 329 20.49 0.47 -3.30
CA VAL A 329 21.32 1.35 -2.46
C VAL A 329 21.10 2.82 -2.82
N VAL A 330 21.15 3.17 -4.11
CA VAL A 330 21.01 4.56 -4.57
C VAL A 330 19.63 5.13 -4.20
N LEU A 331 18.57 4.36 -4.43
CA LEU A 331 17.20 4.77 -4.11
C LEU A 331 17.00 4.93 -2.59
N LEU A 332 17.55 4.01 -1.78
CA LEU A 332 17.46 4.11 -0.33
C LEU A 332 18.25 5.31 0.22
N VAL A 333 19.44 5.58 -0.32
CA VAL A 333 20.20 6.78 0.04
C VAL A 333 19.44 8.05 -0.36
N ALA A 334 18.82 8.06 -1.56
CA ALA A 334 17.97 9.17 -1.98
C ALA A 334 16.78 9.37 -1.03
N TYR A 335 16.17 8.29 -0.50
CA TYR A 335 15.12 8.37 0.51
C TYR A 335 15.61 9.01 1.81
N LEU A 336 16.76 8.58 2.33
CA LEU A 336 17.32 9.14 3.56
C LEU A 336 17.71 10.61 3.40
N VAL A 337 18.26 10.98 2.24
CA VAL A 337 18.56 12.38 1.91
C VAL A 337 17.27 13.20 1.83
N PHE A 338 16.23 12.68 1.17
CA PHE A 338 14.92 13.33 1.09
C PHE A 338 14.32 13.60 2.47
N LEU A 339 14.28 12.59 3.35
CA LEU A 339 13.82 12.76 4.73
C LEU A 339 14.65 13.79 5.50
N GLY A 340 15.98 13.75 5.34
CA GLY A 340 16.89 14.71 5.98
C GLY A 340 16.65 16.14 5.50
N LEU A 341 16.44 16.35 4.20
CA LEU A 341 16.14 17.67 3.62
C LEU A 341 14.79 18.19 4.12
N GLU A 342 13.77 17.34 4.17
CA GLU A 342 12.45 17.73 4.68
C GLU A 342 12.49 18.20 6.13
N PHE A 343 13.12 17.42 7.01
CA PHE A 343 13.23 17.78 8.43
C PHE A 343 14.10 19.01 8.70
N THR A 344 15.08 19.32 7.84
CA THR A 344 16.07 20.40 8.09
C THR A 344 15.76 21.69 7.35
N VAL A 345 15.38 21.61 6.08
CA VAL A 345 15.19 22.76 5.18
C VAL A 345 13.75 23.24 5.22
N TYR A 346 12.79 22.32 5.31
CA TYR A 346 11.36 22.61 5.17
C TYR A 346 10.56 22.49 6.47
N ARG A 347 11.25 22.60 7.62
CA ARG A 347 10.70 22.53 8.99
C ARG A 347 9.67 23.63 9.35
N ARG A 348 8.98 24.26 8.39
CA ARG A 348 8.09 25.40 8.63
C ARG A 348 6.66 25.08 8.27
#